data_AF-A0A975TVR5-F1
#
_entry.id   AF-A0A975TVR5-F1
#
_cell.length_a   1.000
_cell.length_b   1.000
_cell.length_c   1.000
_cell.angle_alpha   90.00
_cell.angle_beta   90.00
_cell.angle_gamma   90.00
#
_symmetry.space_group_name_H-M   'P 1'
#
loop_
_entity.id
_entity.type
_entity.pdbx_description
1 polymer ?
#
loop_
_entity_poly.entity_id
_entity_poly.type
_entity_poly.pdbx_seq_one_letter_code
_entity_poly.pdbx_strand_id
1 'polypeptide(L)'
;MRLDPDCVHQEGSPQSCSHVVGCIGGDTLFVGGSIGWDRGTLRGELYTGEACTGTWDNETGMARFDCGDGVEGTVQYTVFDGATGTAQGTGEMLDGRPTRPGAATTSRITFRPKLAA
;
A
#
# COMPACT_ATOMS: atom_id res chain seq x y z
N MET A 1 -14.21 -2.23 -4.38
CA MET A 1 -13.59 -1.73 -3.12
C MET A 1 -14.29 -2.20 -1.84
N ARG A 2 -13.83 -3.29 -1.24
CA ARG A 2 -14.20 -3.71 0.14
C ARG A 2 -12.94 -4.17 0.87
N LEU A 3 -12.89 -3.91 2.17
CA LEU A 3 -11.88 -4.52 3.02
C LEU A 3 -12.20 -6.01 3.14
N ASP A 4 -11.19 -6.85 2.96
CA ASP A 4 -11.31 -8.31 3.08
C ASP A 4 -11.55 -8.66 4.58
N PRO A 5 -12.68 -9.30 4.93
CA PRO A 5 -12.98 -9.71 6.30
C PRO A 5 -12.07 -10.84 6.80
N ASP A 6 -11.45 -11.62 5.90
CA ASP A 6 -10.51 -12.70 6.23
C ASP A 6 -9.08 -12.17 6.42
N CYS A 7 -8.85 -10.88 6.15
CA CYS A 7 -7.58 -10.22 6.43
C CYS A 7 -7.44 -9.97 7.93
N VAL A 8 -6.82 -10.94 8.61
CA VAL A 8 -6.57 -10.90 10.05
C VAL A 8 -5.10 -10.66 10.33
N HIS A 9 -4.83 -9.70 11.19
CA HIS A 9 -3.48 -9.42 11.67
C HIS A 9 -3.03 -10.52 12.64
N GLN A 10 -1.89 -11.15 12.35
CA GLN A 10 -1.34 -12.25 13.14
C GLN A 10 0.11 -11.95 13.51
N GLU A 11 0.36 -11.78 14.81
CA GLU A 11 1.69 -11.37 15.26
C GLU A 11 2.77 -12.40 14.95
N GLY A 12 3.89 -11.94 14.37
CA GLY A 12 5.03 -12.79 14.00
C GLY A 12 4.77 -13.75 12.84
N SER A 13 3.58 -13.73 12.24
CA SER A 13 3.21 -14.65 11.16
C SER A 13 3.55 -14.07 9.79
N PRO A 14 4.19 -14.84 8.89
CA PRO A 14 4.38 -14.42 7.50
C PRO A 14 3.05 -14.33 6.72
N GLN A 15 1.95 -14.82 7.29
CA GLN A 15 0.60 -14.69 6.75
C GLN A 15 -0.22 -13.60 7.44
N SER A 16 0.40 -12.78 8.29
CA SER A 16 -0.26 -11.62 8.88
C SER A 16 -0.83 -10.73 7.78
N CYS A 17 -2.10 -10.39 7.85
CA CYS A 17 -2.74 -9.49 6.92
C CYS A 17 -3.17 -8.22 7.64
N SER A 18 -2.85 -7.06 7.07
CA SER A 18 -3.27 -5.77 7.57
C SER A 18 -3.98 -5.01 6.46
N HIS A 19 -5.10 -4.37 6.78
CA HIS A 19 -5.79 -3.52 5.82
C HIS A 19 -4.93 -2.32 5.41
N VAL A 20 -4.99 -2.00 4.13
CA VAL A 20 -4.27 -0.90 3.50
C VAL A 20 -5.30 0.00 2.84
N VAL A 21 -5.25 1.28 3.16
CA VAL A 21 -6.04 2.30 2.48
C VAL A 21 -5.14 3.42 1.99
N GLY A 22 -5.34 3.82 0.74
CA GLY A 22 -4.56 4.84 0.06
C GLY A 22 -5.45 5.93 -0.53
N CYS A 23 -5.09 7.18 -0.28
CA CYS A 23 -5.68 8.33 -0.95
C CYS A 23 -4.72 8.80 -2.04
N ILE A 24 -5.20 8.90 -3.28
CA ILE A 24 -4.41 9.31 -4.45
C ILE A 24 -5.04 10.61 -4.94
N GLY A 25 -4.30 11.71 -4.89
CA GLY A 25 -4.80 13.01 -5.35
C GLY A 25 -5.88 13.66 -4.46
N GLY A 26 -6.09 13.15 -3.24
CA GLY A 26 -7.06 13.68 -2.27
C GLY A 26 -8.33 12.84 -2.10
N ASP A 27 -8.62 11.94 -3.05
CA ASP A 27 -9.74 10.99 -2.97
C ASP A 27 -9.27 9.60 -2.53
N THR A 28 -10.14 8.87 -1.81
CA THR A 28 -9.84 7.47 -1.40
C THR A 28 -9.86 6.60 -2.64
N LEU A 29 -8.67 6.22 -3.10
CA LEU A 29 -8.50 5.66 -4.43
C LEU A 29 -8.02 4.22 -4.41
N PHE A 30 -7.45 3.74 -3.30
CA PHE A 30 -6.87 2.41 -3.17
C PHE A 30 -7.36 1.74 -1.88
N VAL A 31 -7.94 0.55 -2.00
CA VAL A 31 -8.38 -0.26 -0.85
C VAL A 31 -7.85 -1.68 -1.01
N GLY A 32 -7.16 -2.18 0.01
CA GLY A 32 -6.52 -3.48 -0.06
C GLY A 32 -6.05 -4.05 1.27
N GLY A 33 -5.12 -5.00 1.18
CA GLY A 33 -4.43 -5.62 2.29
C GLY A 33 -2.94 -5.82 2.00
N SER A 34 -2.12 -5.64 3.02
CA SER A 34 -0.71 -5.99 3.05
C SER A 34 -0.56 -7.31 3.79
N ILE A 35 0.04 -8.30 3.14
CA ILE A 35 0.27 -9.63 3.70
C ILE A 35 1.77 -9.78 3.96
N GLY A 36 2.17 -9.99 5.21
CA GLY A 36 3.55 -10.14 5.65
C GLY A 36 3.81 -9.53 7.04
N TRP A 37 5.05 -9.66 7.54
CA TRP A 37 5.45 -9.18 8.88
C TRP A 37 6.63 -8.19 8.86
N ASP A 38 7.68 -8.46 8.07
CA ASP A 38 8.78 -7.51 7.82
C ASP A 38 8.90 -7.15 6.34
N ARG A 39 8.46 -8.05 5.48
CA ARG A 39 8.33 -7.88 4.03
C ARG A 39 7.17 -8.72 3.56
N GLY A 40 6.60 -8.34 2.43
CA GLY A 40 5.38 -8.99 2.02
C GLY A 40 4.85 -8.52 0.68
N THR A 41 3.60 -8.91 0.45
CA THR A 41 2.86 -8.53 -0.74
C THR A 41 1.76 -7.54 -0.38
N LEU A 42 1.52 -6.60 -1.30
CA LEU A 42 0.37 -5.71 -1.28
C LEU A 42 -0.62 -6.21 -2.33
N ARG A 43 -1.90 -6.24 -1.96
CA ARG A 43 -2.98 -6.51 -2.90
C ARG A 43 -4.10 -5.54 -2.62
N GLY A 44 -4.63 -4.92 -3.65
CA GLY A 44 -5.71 -3.96 -3.51
C GLY A 44 -6.43 -3.73 -4.82
N GLU A 45 -7.38 -2.82 -4.76
CA GLU A 45 -8.21 -2.43 -5.88
C GLU A 45 -8.25 -0.90 -5.91
N LEU A 46 -8.08 -0.32 -7.10
CA LEU A 46 -8.34 1.09 -7.32
C LEU A 46 -9.85 1.36 -7.37
N TYR A 47 -10.24 2.62 -7.16
CA TYR A 47 -11.63 3.05 -7.36
C TYR A 47 -12.20 2.75 -8.75
N THR A 48 -11.34 2.62 -9.77
CA THR A 48 -11.71 2.24 -11.13
C THR A 48 -12.12 0.76 -11.25
N GLY A 49 -11.93 -0.04 -10.19
CA GLY A 49 -12.14 -1.49 -10.20
C GLY A 49 -10.90 -2.29 -10.58
N GLU A 50 -9.78 -1.60 -10.80
CA GLU A 50 -8.55 -2.17 -11.31
C GLU A 50 -7.71 -2.78 -10.19
N ALA A 51 -7.22 -4.01 -10.40
CA ALA A 51 -6.59 -4.80 -9.36
C ALA A 51 -5.09 -4.54 -9.29
N CYS A 52 -4.63 -4.05 -8.16
CA CYS A 52 -3.21 -3.80 -7.93
C CYS A 52 -2.56 -4.90 -7.11
N THR A 53 -1.34 -5.25 -7.50
CA THR A 53 -0.48 -6.17 -6.76
C THR A 53 0.92 -5.60 -6.63
N GLY A 54 1.55 -5.85 -5.49
CA GLY A 54 2.82 -5.23 -5.17
C GLY A 54 3.59 -5.95 -4.09
N THR A 55 4.72 -5.37 -3.74
CA THR A 55 5.58 -5.82 -2.65
C THR A 55 5.94 -4.66 -1.75
N TRP A 56 6.17 -4.95 -0.48
CA TRP A 56 6.62 -3.98 0.50
C TRP A 56 7.73 -4.59 1.37
N ASP A 57 8.60 -3.73 1.87
CA ASP A 57 9.75 -4.13 2.66
C ASP A 57 10.06 -3.08 3.74
N ASN A 58 10.01 -3.47 5.01
CA ASN A 58 10.28 -2.58 6.15
C ASN A 58 11.74 -2.15 6.22
N GLU A 59 12.69 -2.99 5.76
CA GLU A 59 14.12 -2.65 5.81
C GLU A 59 14.42 -1.45 4.92
N THR A 60 13.74 -1.38 3.77
CA THR A 60 13.86 -0.27 2.82
C THR A 60 12.85 0.86 3.06
N GLY A 61 11.80 0.60 3.84
CA GLY A 61 10.67 1.51 4.03
C GLY A 61 9.95 1.80 2.71
N MET A 62 9.94 0.85 1.78
CA MET A 62 9.40 1.03 0.43
C MET A 62 8.37 -0.02 0.09
N ALA A 63 7.33 0.44 -0.61
CA ALA A 63 6.29 -0.35 -1.21
C ALA A 63 6.21 -0.02 -2.70
N ARG A 64 6.13 -1.03 -3.55
CA ARG A 64 5.92 -0.91 -4.99
C ARG A 64 4.73 -1.74 -5.39
N PHE A 65 3.88 -1.23 -6.26
CA PHE A 65 2.72 -1.96 -6.74
C PHE A 65 2.40 -1.58 -8.19
N ASP A 66 1.90 -2.54 -8.93
CA ASP A 66 1.44 -2.42 -10.31
C ASP A 66 -0.05 -2.68 -10.32
N CYS A 67 -0.80 -1.81 -10.97
CA CYS A 67 -2.25 -1.85 -11.03
C CYS A 67 -2.80 -2.46 -12.32
N GLY A 68 -1.98 -2.78 -13.32
CA GLY A 68 -2.45 -3.00 -14.68
C GLY A 68 -2.42 -1.72 -15.52
N ASP A 69 -2.58 -1.87 -16.84
CA ASP A 69 -2.59 -0.79 -17.84
C ASP A 69 -1.40 0.19 -17.79
N GLY A 70 -0.24 -0.28 -17.32
CA GLY A 70 0.99 0.51 -17.21
C GLY A 70 1.00 1.49 -16.03
N VAL A 71 0.11 1.29 -15.07
CA VAL A 71 0.03 2.08 -13.84
C VAL A 71 0.92 1.46 -12.76
N GLU A 72 2.02 2.12 -12.45
CA GLU A 72 2.97 1.70 -11.42
C GLU A 72 3.02 2.73 -10.28
N GLY A 73 2.97 2.26 -9.04
CA GLY A 73 3.05 3.08 -7.84
C GLY A 73 4.27 2.73 -7.00
N THR A 74 5.00 3.74 -6.54
CA THR A 74 6.05 3.58 -5.52
C THR A 74 5.74 4.46 -4.33
N VAL A 75 5.73 3.87 -3.13
CA VAL A 75 5.43 4.54 -1.88
C VAL A 75 6.57 4.33 -0.91
N GLN A 76 7.09 5.42 -0.38
CA GLN A 76 8.01 5.38 0.75
C GLN A 76 7.21 5.63 2.02
N TYR A 77 7.35 4.74 2.99
CA TYR A 77 6.61 4.80 4.24
C TYR A 77 7.55 4.74 5.43
N THR A 78 7.13 5.36 6.51
CA THR A 78 7.77 5.28 7.81
C THR A 78 6.77 4.73 8.82
N VAL A 79 7.26 3.89 9.73
CA VAL A 79 6.46 3.43 10.86
C VAL A 79 6.27 4.63 11.78
N PHE A 80 5.05 5.14 11.83
CA PHE A 80 4.69 6.34 12.59
C PHE A 80 4.45 6.00 14.06
N ASP A 81 3.82 4.86 14.32
CA ASP A 81 3.54 4.40 15.67
C ASP A 81 3.99 2.95 15.81
N GLY A 82 5.08 2.78 16.56
CA GLY A 82 5.59 1.46 16.91
C GLY A 82 4.57 0.64 17.69
N ALA A 83 3.89 1.22 18.68
CA ALA A 83 3.02 0.48 19.60
C ALA A 83 1.77 -0.11 18.90
N THR A 84 1.24 0.57 17.89
CA THR A 84 0.12 0.03 17.07
C THR A 84 0.57 -0.56 15.75
N GLY A 85 1.87 -0.45 15.45
CA GLY A 85 2.46 -0.87 14.20
C GLY A 85 1.99 -0.10 12.99
N THR A 86 1.49 1.12 13.17
CA THR A 86 0.92 1.92 12.09
C THR A 86 2.03 2.59 11.30
N ALA A 87 2.10 2.29 10.01
CA ALA A 87 2.93 2.99 9.05
C ALA A 87 2.10 3.94 8.19
N GLN A 88 2.69 5.10 7.94
CA GLN A 88 2.17 6.08 7.00
C GLN A 88 3.25 6.37 5.98
N GLY A 89 2.86 6.32 4.72
CA GLY A 89 3.75 6.62 3.62
C GLY A 89 3.15 7.58 2.63
N THR A 90 4.04 8.22 1.89
CA THR A 90 3.72 9.03 0.73
C THR A 90 4.50 8.49 -0.46
N GLY A 91 3.83 8.42 -1.59
CA GLY A 91 4.41 7.93 -2.83
C GLY A 91 3.87 8.64 -4.03
N GLU A 92 4.34 8.20 -5.18
CA GLU A 92 3.92 8.68 -6.48
C GLU A 92 3.40 7.49 -7.28
N MET A 93 2.35 7.76 -8.03
CA MET A 93 1.83 6.84 -9.02
C MET A 93 2.11 7.43 -10.40
N LEU A 94 2.68 6.59 -11.27
CA LEU A 94 2.82 6.82 -12.69
C LEU A 94 1.56 6.24 -13.33
N ASP A 95 0.68 7.07 -13.85
CA ASP A 95 -0.38 6.59 -14.74
C ASP A 95 0.22 6.34 -16.12
N GLY A 96 -0.05 5.19 -16.74
CA GLY A 96 0.50 4.78 -18.05
C GLY A 96 0.11 5.68 -19.24
N ARG A 97 -0.37 6.89 -19.00
CA ARG A 97 -0.65 7.91 -20.01
C ARG A 97 0.68 8.51 -20.51
N PRO A 98 0.81 8.84 -21.81
CA PRO A 98 2.04 9.45 -22.34
C PRO A 98 2.38 10.70 -21.52
N THR A 99 3.53 10.63 -20.87
CA THR A 99 3.97 11.54 -19.83
C THR A 99 3.96 12.99 -20.32
N ARG A 100 3.01 13.80 -19.82
CA ARG A 100 3.34 15.20 -19.57
C ARG A 100 4.26 15.22 -18.34
N PRO A 101 5.39 15.94 -18.38
CA PRO A 101 6.19 16.15 -17.18
C PRO A 101 5.30 16.82 -16.13
N GLY A 102 4.89 16.08 -15.08
CA GLY A 102 4.05 16.62 -14.00
C GLY A 102 2.82 15.81 -13.56
N ALA A 103 2.53 14.63 -14.12
CA ALA A 103 1.38 13.81 -13.71
C ALA A 103 1.68 12.82 -12.55
N ALA A 104 2.75 13.03 -11.77
CA ALA A 104 2.99 12.23 -10.57
C ALA A 104 1.93 12.58 -9.52
N THR A 105 0.97 11.68 -9.29
CA THR A 105 -0.05 11.91 -8.28
C THR A 105 0.47 11.48 -6.91
N THR A 106 0.62 12.43 -5.99
CA THR A 106 1.02 12.13 -4.62
C THR A 106 -0.05 11.27 -3.96
N SER A 107 0.37 10.11 -3.49
CA SER A 107 -0.46 9.07 -2.91
C SER A 107 -0.05 8.88 -1.46
N ARG A 108 -1.00 8.99 -0.52
CA ARG A 108 -0.74 8.68 0.89
C ARG A 108 -1.32 7.31 1.20
N ILE A 109 -0.49 6.38 1.65
CA ILE A 109 -0.91 5.04 2.05
C ILE A 109 -0.73 4.89 3.56
N THR A 110 -1.72 4.29 4.22
CA THR A 110 -1.64 3.93 5.63
C THR A 110 -1.95 2.44 5.79
N PHE A 111 -1.07 1.73 6.50
CA PHE A 111 -1.20 0.30 6.76
C PHE A 111 -0.41 -0.09 8.00
N ARG A 112 -0.58 -1.33 8.48
CA ARG A 112 0.12 -1.84 9.67
C ARG A 112 1.15 -2.91 9.31
N PRO A 113 2.42 -2.56 9.08
CA PRO A 113 3.44 -3.55 8.78
C PRO A 113 3.76 -4.46 9.97
N LYS A 114 3.76 -3.95 11.21
CA LYS A 114 4.19 -4.71 12.41
C LYS A 114 3.85 -3.99 13.71
N LEU A 115 3.09 -4.60 14.63
CA LEU A 115 3.01 -4.10 16.02
C LEU A 115 4.40 -4.24 16.68
N ALA A 116 4.95 -3.15 17.20
CA ALA A 116 5.99 -3.23 18.21
C ALA A 116 5.29 -3.57 19.54
N ALA A 117 5.68 -4.72 20.09
CA ALA A 117 5.35 -5.12 21.45
C ALA A 117 5.89 -4.10 22.48
#